data_AF-A0A9E4A3L8-F1
#
_entry.id   AF-A0A9E4A3L8-F1
#
_cell.length_a   1.000
_cell.length_b   1.000
_cell.length_c   1.000
_cell.angle_alpha   90.00
_cell.angle_beta   90.00
_cell.angle_gamma   90.00
#
_symmetry.space_group_name_H-M   'P 1'
#
loop_
_entity.id
_entity.type
_entity.pdbx_description
1 polymer ?
#
loop_
_entity_poly.entity_id
_entity_poly.type
_entity_poly.pdbx_seq_one_letter_code
_entity_poly.pdbx_strand_id
1 'polypeptide(L)'
;MTITGVVIKNIIRKLLAGEDYRAEIVALIDAEFLQYVIDFFGRVVDAKLKNHSVTVDWYKEEFLNPKLDKSDIAVHSGLNMKTITNMYESSAKQIVLDASREHYDVLLNAIQDLTEQNDVDISLTIKFRTVSVDLNINESLIVINTLAVKRAALRGGLWSAAGKQVEKPLMTTLCALFRVPLKYFPQSVLPASGSEVEREADFYLADNAGMRYRCEVKLMGKGNPESADAPHARDTQVFVADTISDLGKAQLDDSGIHWVELRDEGGYKRFEQVLTALSIPYQPFEGDVQKALEKIFPVILSDDVQSSVTPDIILQEQSSDDSRLLVDF
;
A
#
# COMPACT_ATOMS: atom_id res chain seq x y z
N MET A 1 -1.18 -6.34 -3.80
CA MET A 1 0.09 -6.31 -3.04
C MET A 1 -0.25 -6.26 -1.57
N THR A 2 0.54 -6.94 -0.76
CA THR A 2 0.37 -6.99 0.70
C THR A 2 1.74 -6.74 1.32
N ILE A 3 1.82 -5.79 2.26
CA ILE A 3 3.06 -5.55 2.99
C ILE A 3 3.11 -6.47 4.21
N THR A 4 4.31 -6.88 4.61
CA THR A 4 4.45 -7.81 5.74
C THR A 4 4.15 -7.12 7.07
N GLY A 5 3.76 -7.91 8.08
CA GLY A 5 3.57 -7.39 9.44
C GLY A 5 4.82 -6.71 10.00
N VAL A 6 6.02 -7.14 9.60
CA VAL A 6 7.29 -6.49 9.97
C VAL A 6 7.37 -5.06 9.43
N VAL A 7 6.99 -4.84 8.18
CA VAL A 7 6.98 -3.49 7.57
C VAL A 7 5.95 -2.60 8.28
N ILE A 8 4.75 -3.13 8.57
CA ILE A 8 3.72 -2.40 9.34
C ILE A 8 4.25 -1.98 10.72
N LYS A 9 4.89 -2.90 11.46
CA LYS A 9 5.51 -2.62 12.78
C LYS A 9 6.53 -1.49 12.68
N ASN A 10 7.39 -1.52 11.66
CA ASN A 10 8.42 -0.49 11.47
C ASN A 10 7.82 0.87 11.12
N ILE A 11 6.79 0.91 10.26
CA ILE A 11 6.10 2.16 9.92
C ILE A 11 5.49 2.77 11.18
N ILE A 12 4.71 2.00 11.96
CA ILE A 12 4.06 2.51 13.18
C ILE A 12 5.10 2.98 14.20
N ARG A 13 6.18 2.22 14.38
CA ARG A 13 7.27 2.59 15.29
C ARG A 13 7.87 3.95 14.94
N LYS A 14 8.13 4.18 13.65
CA LYS A 14 8.68 5.45 13.14
C LYS A 14 7.69 6.59 13.32
N LEU A 15 6.42 6.38 12.95
CA LEU A 15 5.37 7.39 13.11
C LEU A 15 5.23 7.82 14.57
N LEU A 16 5.17 6.89 15.52
CA LEU A 16 5.01 7.22 16.94
C LEU A 16 6.27 7.80 17.59
N ALA A 17 7.42 7.63 16.96
CA ALA A 17 8.68 8.27 17.35
C ALA A 17 8.89 9.65 16.69
N GLY A 18 7.93 10.15 15.89
CA GLY A 18 8.08 11.40 15.15
C GLY A 18 9.00 11.30 13.92
N GLU A 19 9.36 10.08 13.50
CA GLU A 19 10.31 9.82 12.42
C GLU A 19 9.63 9.63 11.04
N ASP A 20 10.42 9.76 9.98
CA ASP A 20 9.98 9.48 8.60
C ASP A 20 10.00 7.98 8.29
N TYR A 21 8.82 7.40 8.03
CA TYR A 21 8.65 5.99 7.65
C TYR A 21 8.93 5.69 6.18
N ARG A 22 9.08 6.71 5.32
CA ARG A 22 9.17 6.54 3.85
C ARG A 22 10.35 5.67 3.41
N ALA A 23 11.45 5.69 4.16
CA ALA A 23 12.62 4.87 3.89
C ALA A 23 12.29 3.36 3.92
N GLU A 24 11.38 2.92 4.81
CA GLU A 24 10.94 1.52 4.90
C GLU A 24 10.22 1.08 3.61
N ILE A 25 9.36 1.95 3.07
CA ILE A 25 8.60 1.66 1.85
C ILE A 25 9.52 1.70 0.63
N VAL A 26 10.45 2.67 0.55
CA VAL A 26 11.44 2.72 -0.55
C VAL A 26 12.30 1.46 -0.56
N ALA A 27 12.80 1.04 0.60
CA ALA A 27 13.59 -0.20 0.71
C ALA A 27 12.80 -1.43 0.26
N LEU A 28 11.51 -1.51 0.59
CA LEU A 28 10.64 -2.60 0.12
C LEU A 28 10.44 -2.57 -1.40
N ILE A 29 10.17 -1.39 -1.98
CA ILE A 29 10.03 -1.23 -3.44
C ILE A 29 11.33 -1.65 -4.15
N ASP A 30 12.49 -1.29 -3.59
CA ASP A 30 13.80 -1.66 -4.12
C ASP A 30 14.01 -3.17 -4.09
N ALA A 31 13.76 -3.81 -2.95
CA ALA A 31 13.91 -5.26 -2.81
C ALA A 31 12.99 -6.03 -3.76
N GLU A 32 11.69 -5.70 -3.81
CA GLU A 32 10.73 -6.37 -4.69
C GLU A 32 11.04 -6.16 -6.17
N PHE A 33 11.48 -4.94 -6.54
CA PHE A 33 11.85 -4.66 -7.92
C PHE A 33 13.10 -5.42 -8.34
N LEU A 34 14.15 -5.42 -7.52
CA LEU A 34 15.41 -6.13 -7.85
C LEU A 34 15.20 -7.64 -7.92
N GLN A 35 14.36 -8.20 -7.03
CA GLN A 35 13.97 -9.61 -7.13
C GLN A 35 13.23 -9.89 -8.44
N TYR A 36 12.25 -9.05 -8.80
CA TYR A 36 11.56 -9.17 -10.09
C TYR A 36 12.53 -9.08 -11.28
N VAL A 37 13.50 -8.16 -11.25
CA VAL A 37 14.51 -8.01 -12.32
C VAL A 37 15.27 -9.32 -12.53
N ILE A 38 15.73 -9.96 -11.44
CA ILE A 38 16.45 -11.24 -11.50
C ILE A 38 15.56 -12.34 -12.11
N ASP A 39 14.34 -12.46 -11.61
CA ASP A 39 13.39 -13.51 -12.06
C ASP A 39 12.96 -13.30 -13.52
N PHE A 40 12.71 -12.05 -13.90
CA PHE A 40 12.32 -11.68 -15.25
C PHE A 40 13.45 -11.96 -16.26
N PHE A 41 14.69 -11.59 -15.95
CA PHE A 41 15.82 -11.90 -16.81
C PHE A 41 16.06 -13.41 -16.93
N GLY A 42 15.84 -14.19 -15.86
CA GLY A 42 15.83 -15.65 -15.93
C GLY A 42 14.81 -16.17 -16.96
N ARG A 43 13.59 -15.64 -16.95
CA ARG A 43 12.55 -15.98 -17.94
C ARG A 43 12.93 -15.58 -19.36
N VAL A 44 13.56 -14.41 -19.55
CA VAL A 44 14.05 -13.95 -20.86
C VAL A 44 15.09 -14.91 -21.42
N VAL A 45 16.06 -15.33 -20.61
CA VAL A 45 17.08 -16.31 -21.01
C VAL A 45 16.42 -17.63 -21.42
N ASP A 46 15.54 -18.17 -20.57
CA ASP A 46 14.85 -19.43 -20.84
C ASP A 46 14.02 -19.37 -22.14
N ALA A 47 13.31 -18.26 -22.36
CA ALA A 47 12.51 -18.03 -23.55
C ALA A 47 13.38 -17.93 -24.82
N LYS A 48 14.49 -17.18 -24.76
CA LYS A 48 15.41 -17.02 -25.88
C LYS A 48 16.11 -18.32 -26.27
N LEU A 49 16.45 -19.16 -25.29
CA LEU A 49 17.06 -20.48 -25.54
C LEU A 49 16.08 -21.50 -26.12
N LYS A 50 14.78 -21.40 -25.80
CA LYS A 50 13.74 -22.28 -26.37
C LYS A 50 13.39 -21.92 -27.80
N ASN A 51 13.38 -20.63 -28.13
CA ASN A 51 12.95 -20.13 -29.43
C ASN A 51 14.13 -20.07 -30.41
N HIS A 52 14.31 -21.15 -31.18
CA HIS A 52 15.42 -21.34 -32.12
C HIS A 52 15.23 -20.64 -33.49
N SER A 53 14.08 -20.01 -33.75
CA SER A 53 13.74 -19.40 -35.05
C SER A 53 13.60 -17.88 -34.99
N VAL A 54 14.22 -17.21 -35.97
CA VAL A 54 14.63 -15.80 -35.95
C VAL A 54 13.50 -14.77 -36.17
N THR A 55 12.25 -15.14 -36.44
CA THR A 55 11.28 -14.17 -37.02
C THR A 55 9.82 -14.26 -36.58
N VAL A 56 9.46 -15.01 -35.53
CA VAL A 56 8.18 -14.81 -34.84
C VAL A 56 8.51 -14.12 -33.53
N ASP A 57 7.78 -13.05 -33.20
CA ASP A 57 8.00 -12.26 -32.00
C ASP A 57 7.86 -13.12 -30.73
N TRP A 58 8.97 -13.77 -30.37
CA TRP A 58 9.04 -14.72 -29.27
C TRP A 58 8.69 -14.04 -27.96
N TYR A 59 8.97 -12.73 -27.83
CA TYR A 59 8.62 -11.98 -26.65
C TYR A 59 7.09 -11.90 -26.51
N LYS A 60 6.39 -11.53 -27.59
CA LYS A 60 4.92 -11.48 -27.61
C LYS A 60 4.29 -12.82 -27.24
N GLU A 61 4.78 -13.92 -27.81
CA GLU A 61 4.25 -15.27 -27.56
C GLU A 61 4.50 -15.78 -26.13
N GLU A 62 5.68 -15.50 -25.58
CA GLU A 62 6.08 -15.97 -24.25
C GLU A 62 5.50 -15.09 -23.13
N PHE A 63 5.53 -13.76 -23.31
CA PHE A 63 5.23 -12.80 -22.25
C PHE A 63 3.82 -12.20 -22.32
N LEU A 64 3.11 -12.31 -23.45
CA LEU A 64 1.68 -12.00 -23.57
C LEU A 64 0.83 -13.27 -23.73
N ASN A 65 1.33 -14.38 -23.18
CA ASN A 65 0.64 -15.66 -23.21
C ASN A 65 -0.62 -15.63 -22.31
N PRO A 66 -1.82 -16.04 -22.80
CA PRO A 66 -3.04 -16.07 -22.00
C PRO A 66 -2.96 -16.94 -20.73
N LYS A 67 -1.99 -17.83 -20.62
CA LYS A 67 -1.76 -18.65 -19.42
C LYS A 67 -1.14 -17.86 -18.26
N LEU A 68 -0.51 -16.71 -18.53
CA LEU A 68 0.07 -15.85 -17.50
C LEU A 68 -1.00 -15.11 -16.69
N ASP A 69 -0.58 -14.56 -15.55
CA ASP A 69 -1.41 -13.64 -14.79
C ASP A 69 -1.66 -12.35 -15.60
N LYS A 70 -2.88 -11.79 -15.48
CA LYS A 70 -3.26 -10.60 -16.24
C LYS A 70 -2.39 -9.38 -15.91
N SER A 71 -1.90 -9.28 -14.66
CA SER A 71 -0.98 -8.20 -14.26
C SER A 71 0.38 -8.33 -14.91
N ASP A 72 0.88 -9.55 -15.06
CA ASP A 72 2.14 -9.81 -15.75
C ASP A 72 2.01 -9.49 -17.24
N ILE A 73 0.92 -9.93 -17.88
CA ILE A 73 0.63 -9.62 -19.29
C ILE A 73 0.61 -8.11 -19.53
N ALA A 74 -0.08 -7.35 -18.68
CA ALA A 74 -0.10 -5.89 -18.77
C ALA A 74 1.32 -5.31 -18.69
N VAL A 75 2.08 -5.67 -17.66
CA VAL A 75 3.44 -5.15 -17.44
C VAL A 75 4.38 -5.49 -18.61
N HIS A 76 4.34 -6.71 -19.11
CA HIS A 76 5.17 -7.14 -20.24
C HIS A 76 4.83 -6.43 -21.55
N SER A 77 3.57 -5.99 -21.73
CA SER A 77 3.19 -5.15 -22.88
C SER A 77 3.60 -3.68 -22.77
N GLY A 78 4.22 -3.28 -21.66
CA GLY A 78 4.54 -1.88 -21.39
C GLY A 78 3.39 -1.09 -20.74
N LEU A 79 2.38 -1.76 -20.19
CA LEU A 79 1.24 -1.13 -19.54
C LEU A 79 1.12 -1.46 -18.05
N ASN A 80 0.54 -0.52 -17.30
CA ASN A 80 0.10 -0.77 -15.93
C ASN A 80 -1.37 -1.26 -15.96
N MET A 81 -1.71 -2.27 -15.14
CA MET A 81 -3.08 -2.73 -14.93
C MET A 81 -4.08 -1.60 -14.63
N LYS A 82 -3.66 -0.59 -13.86
CA LYS A 82 -4.51 0.57 -13.55
C LYS A 82 -4.83 1.39 -14.80
N THR A 83 -3.87 1.54 -15.70
CA THR A 83 -4.07 2.24 -16.99
C THR A 83 -5.11 1.53 -17.83
N ILE A 84 -4.98 0.21 -18.00
CA ILE A 84 -5.97 -0.59 -18.74
C ILE A 84 -7.34 -0.48 -18.10
N THR A 85 -7.42 -0.67 -16.78
CA THR A 85 -8.71 -0.61 -16.06
C THR A 85 -9.38 0.75 -16.21
N ASN A 86 -8.62 1.85 -16.22
CA ASN A 86 -9.17 3.19 -16.42
C ASN A 86 -9.59 3.45 -17.86
N MET A 87 -8.86 2.94 -18.86
CA MET A 87 -9.17 3.15 -20.28
C MET A 87 -10.39 2.34 -20.73
N TYR A 88 -10.55 1.13 -20.21
CA TYR A 88 -11.58 0.18 -20.64
C TYR A 88 -12.68 -0.05 -19.58
N GLU A 89 -12.62 0.67 -18.46
CA GLU A 89 -13.52 0.54 -17.30
C GLU A 89 -13.67 -0.92 -16.81
N SER A 90 -12.65 -1.76 -17.05
CA SER A 90 -12.71 -3.19 -16.77
C SER A 90 -11.33 -3.80 -16.54
N SER A 91 -11.30 -4.79 -15.65
CA SER A 91 -10.10 -5.61 -15.38
C SER A 91 -10.27 -7.06 -15.82
N ALA A 92 -11.26 -7.35 -16.69
CA ALA A 92 -11.49 -8.69 -17.21
C ALA A 92 -10.25 -9.19 -17.98
N LYS A 93 -9.87 -10.45 -17.77
CA LYS A 93 -8.62 -11.00 -18.31
C LYS A 93 -8.53 -10.90 -19.85
N GLN A 94 -9.64 -11.11 -20.55
CA GLN A 94 -9.68 -11.00 -22.01
C GLN A 94 -9.43 -9.55 -22.48
N ILE A 95 -10.08 -8.56 -21.84
CA ILE A 95 -9.86 -7.14 -22.14
C ILE A 95 -8.40 -6.75 -21.88
N VAL A 96 -7.82 -7.20 -20.77
CA VAL A 96 -6.40 -6.96 -20.47
C VAL A 96 -5.51 -7.57 -21.54
N LEU A 97 -5.78 -8.80 -21.96
CA LEU A 97 -5.00 -9.47 -23.00
C LEU A 97 -5.06 -8.72 -24.34
N ASP A 98 -6.26 -8.32 -24.75
CA ASP A 98 -6.48 -7.64 -26.03
C ASP A 98 -5.80 -6.26 -26.02
N ALA A 99 -6.03 -5.46 -24.97
CA ALA A 99 -5.39 -4.16 -24.79
C ALA A 99 -3.85 -4.26 -24.73
N SER A 100 -3.33 -5.29 -24.06
CA SER A 100 -1.89 -5.52 -23.94
C SER A 100 -1.26 -5.89 -25.29
N ARG A 101 -1.93 -6.73 -26.10
CA ARG A 101 -1.43 -7.11 -27.43
C ARG A 101 -1.45 -5.93 -28.39
N GLU A 102 -2.51 -5.14 -28.39
CA GLU A 102 -2.62 -3.93 -29.21
C GLU A 102 -1.53 -2.92 -28.83
N HIS A 103 -1.36 -2.62 -27.53
CA HIS A 103 -0.35 -1.68 -27.09
C HIS A 103 1.08 -2.17 -27.37
N TYR A 104 1.33 -3.46 -27.24
CA TYR A 104 2.63 -4.04 -27.56
C TYR A 104 3.00 -3.80 -29.04
N ASP A 105 2.06 -3.96 -29.96
CA ASP A 105 2.30 -3.70 -31.39
C ASP A 105 2.60 -2.22 -31.63
N VAL A 106 1.90 -1.31 -30.96
CA VAL A 106 2.18 0.14 -31.01
C VAL A 106 3.57 0.46 -30.46
N LEU A 107 3.94 -0.13 -29.31
CA LEU A 107 5.25 0.07 -28.69
C LEU A 107 6.38 -0.45 -29.58
N LEU A 108 6.24 -1.64 -30.16
CA LEU A 108 7.23 -2.22 -31.05
C LEU A 108 7.45 -1.36 -32.30
N ASN A 109 6.37 -0.87 -32.91
CA ASN A 109 6.48 0.04 -34.06
C ASN A 109 7.18 1.35 -33.69
N ALA A 110 6.83 1.95 -32.55
CA ALA A 110 7.50 3.17 -32.07
C ALA A 110 9.00 2.94 -31.80
N ILE A 111 9.37 1.76 -31.28
CA ILE A 111 10.77 1.38 -31.10
C ILE A 111 11.46 1.23 -32.46
N GLN A 112 10.86 0.51 -33.41
CA GLN A 112 11.42 0.32 -34.75
C GLN A 112 11.70 1.67 -35.44
N ASP A 113 10.69 2.55 -35.46
CA ASP A 113 10.80 3.90 -36.03
C ASP A 113 11.95 4.70 -35.39
N LEU A 114 12.12 4.61 -34.06
CA LEU A 114 13.21 5.25 -33.36
C LEU A 114 14.58 4.64 -33.73
N THR A 115 14.67 3.32 -33.85
CA THR A 115 15.94 2.65 -34.15
C THR A 115 16.41 2.85 -35.59
N GLU A 116 15.49 3.05 -36.54
CA GLU A 116 15.84 3.34 -37.94
C GLU A 116 16.40 4.76 -38.13
N GLN A 117 16.04 5.69 -37.24
CA GLN A 117 16.41 7.11 -37.33
C GLN A 117 17.67 7.47 -36.52
N ASN A 118 18.20 6.55 -35.73
CA ASN A 118 19.29 6.83 -34.79
C ASN A 118 20.48 5.87 -35.00
N ASP A 119 21.70 6.41 -34.96
CA ASP A 119 22.95 5.63 -35.05
C ASP A 119 23.38 5.00 -33.72
N VAL A 120 22.53 5.06 -32.68
CA VAL A 120 22.84 4.52 -31.35
C VAL A 120 22.42 3.07 -31.26
N ASP A 121 23.40 2.18 -31.10
CA ASP A 121 23.16 0.76 -30.84
C ASP A 121 23.08 0.48 -29.32
N ILE A 122 22.02 -0.22 -28.90
CA ILE A 122 21.81 -0.62 -27.51
C ILE A 122 21.68 -2.15 -27.49
N SER A 123 22.59 -2.83 -26.79
CA SER A 123 22.54 -4.27 -26.59
C SER A 123 22.57 -4.64 -25.11
N LEU A 124 21.76 -5.62 -24.73
CA LEU A 124 21.77 -6.22 -23.40
C LEU A 124 22.26 -7.66 -23.50
N THR A 125 23.41 -7.92 -22.89
CA THR A 125 23.94 -9.28 -22.68
C THR A 125 23.54 -9.78 -21.30
N ILE A 126 22.76 -10.86 -21.25
CA ILE A 126 22.34 -11.50 -20.00
C ILE A 126 23.12 -12.78 -19.82
N LYS A 127 23.90 -12.85 -18.73
CA LYS A 127 24.66 -14.05 -18.35
C LYS A 127 23.94 -14.79 -17.24
N PHE A 128 23.56 -16.03 -17.51
CA PHE A 128 22.92 -16.92 -16.55
C PHE A 128 23.71 -18.23 -16.45
N ARG A 129 24.43 -18.38 -15.34
CA ARG A 129 25.37 -19.49 -15.11
C ARG A 129 26.40 -19.59 -16.24
N THR A 130 26.38 -20.67 -17.02
CA THR A 130 27.31 -20.93 -18.15
C THR A 130 26.77 -20.46 -19.49
N VAL A 131 25.56 -19.88 -19.53
CA VAL A 131 24.90 -19.44 -20.76
C VAL A 131 24.85 -17.92 -20.83
N SER A 132 25.00 -17.38 -22.03
CA SER A 132 24.86 -15.96 -22.32
C SER A 132 23.88 -15.80 -23.48
N VAL A 133 22.96 -14.86 -23.36
CA VAL A 133 22.07 -14.47 -24.46
C VAL A 133 22.23 -12.98 -24.71
N ASP A 134 22.23 -12.61 -25.99
CA ASP A 134 22.26 -11.21 -26.41
C ASP A 134 20.88 -10.84 -26.95
N LEU A 135 20.38 -9.70 -26.50
CA LEU A 135 19.19 -9.07 -27.04
C LEU A 135 19.58 -8.02 -28.08
N ASN A 136 18.87 -8.01 -29.20
CA ASN A 136 19.02 -6.92 -30.17
C ASN A 136 18.44 -5.60 -29.61
N ILE A 137 18.58 -4.50 -30.36
CA ILE A 137 18.11 -3.17 -29.93
C ILE A 137 16.61 -3.13 -29.60
N ASN A 138 15.76 -3.75 -30.42
CA ASN A 138 14.31 -3.77 -30.20
C ASN A 138 13.96 -4.56 -28.94
N GLU A 139 14.53 -5.75 -28.79
CA GLU A 139 14.35 -6.61 -27.63
C GLU A 139 14.86 -5.94 -26.34
N SER A 140 16.00 -5.27 -26.42
CA SER A 140 16.59 -4.54 -25.30
C SER A 140 15.68 -3.40 -24.84
N LEU A 141 15.15 -2.60 -25.77
CA LEU A 141 14.26 -1.48 -25.47
C LEU A 141 12.90 -1.94 -24.92
N ILE A 142 12.35 -3.05 -25.43
CA ILE A 142 11.13 -3.67 -24.87
C ILE A 142 11.38 -4.08 -23.42
N VAL A 143 12.47 -4.81 -23.16
CA VAL A 143 12.83 -5.27 -21.81
C VAL A 143 13.04 -4.08 -20.86
N ILE A 144 13.73 -3.02 -21.29
CA ILE A 144 13.91 -1.80 -20.50
C ILE A 144 12.55 -1.16 -20.17
N ASN A 145 11.64 -1.06 -21.15
CA ASN A 145 10.31 -0.52 -20.93
C ASN A 145 9.51 -1.36 -19.92
N THR A 146 9.53 -2.69 -20.05
CA THR A 146 8.90 -3.62 -19.10
C THR A 146 9.40 -3.39 -17.67
N LEU A 147 10.72 -3.27 -17.48
CA LEU A 147 11.32 -3.00 -16.16
C LEU A 147 10.87 -1.64 -15.61
N ALA A 148 10.85 -0.59 -16.44
CA ALA A 148 10.39 0.74 -16.05
C ALA A 148 8.92 0.73 -15.61
N VAL A 149 8.06 0.04 -16.37
CA VAL A 149 6.63 -0.11 -16.07
C VAL A 149 6.42 -0.91 -14.80
N LYS A 150 7.15 -2.01 -14.58
CA LYS A 150 7.09 -2.76 -13.33
C LYS A 150 7.48 -1.88 -12.14
N ARG A 151 8.58 -1.12 -12.25
CA ARG A 151 9.04 -0.21 -11.19
C ARG A 151 7.98 0.82 -10.84
N ALA A 152 7.34 1.41 -11.85
CA ALA A 152 6.26 2.37 -11.65
C ALA A 152 5.02 1.73 -10.99
N ALA A 153 4.65 0.52 -11.42
CA ALA A 153 3.54 -0.24 -10.85
C ALA A 153 3.78 -0.61 -9.38
N LEU A 154 4.98 -1.09 -9.04
CA LEU A 154 5.38 -1.39 -7.66
C LEU A 154 5.34 -0.16 -6.79
N ARG A 155 5.89 0.98 -7.25
CA ARG A 155 5.83 2.24 -6.52
C ARG A 155 4.39 2.62 -6.22
N GLY A 156 3.53 2.73 -7.23
CA GLY A 156 2.12 3.11 -7.02
C GLY A 156 1.36 2.14 -6.11
N GLY A 157 1.57 0.83 -6.31
CA GLY A 157 0.90 -0.22 -5.54
C GLY A 157 1.33 -0.28 -4.08
N LEU A 158 2.63 -0.24 -3.79
CA LEU A 158 3.18 -0.36 -2.43
C LEU A 158 2.87 0.86 -1.58
N TRP A 159 2.94 2.09 -2.12
CA TRP A 159 2.53 3.28 -1.36
C TRP A 159 1.06 3.22 -0.94
N SER A 160 0.18 2.80 -1.86
CA SER A 160 -1.25 2.65 -1.58
C SER A 160 -1.52 1.52 -0.58
N ALA A 161 -0.86 0.37 -0.75
CA ALA A 161 -1.02 -0.78 0.13
C ALA A 161 -0.50 -0.48 1.55
N ALA A 162 0.66 0.17 1.65
CA ALA A 162 1.24 0.55 2.93
C ALA A 162 0.37 1.55 3.69
N GLY A 163 -0.16 2.56 2.98
CA GLY A 163 -1.16 3.48 3.54
C GLY A 163 -2.33 2.70 4.14
N LYS A 164 -3.06 1.95 3.31
CA LYS A 164 -4.28 1.23 3.70
C LYS A 164 -4.06 0.19 4.81
N GLN A 165 -2.97 -0.56 4.76
CA GLN A 165 -2.70 -1.65 5.71
C GLN A 165 -2.18 -1.15 7.06
N VAL A 166 -1.73 0.10 7.17
CA VAL A 166 -1.28 0.69 8.43
C VAL A 166 -2.43 1.35 9.21
N GLU A 167 -3.51 1.78 8.56
CA GLU A 167 -4.59 2.59 9.17
C GLU A 167 -5.16 1.94 10.45
N LYS A 168 -5.71 0.72 10.34
CA LYS A 168 -6.31 -0.01 11.46
C LYS A 168 -5.27 -0.42 12.53
N PRO A 169 -4.10 -1.00 12.20
CA PRO A 169 -3.06 -1.28 13.18
C PRO A 169 -2.57 -0.04 13.93
N LEU A 170 -2.43 1.11 13.26
CA LEU A 170 -2.01 2.36 13.88
C LEU A 170 -3.05 2.87 14.88
N MET A 171 -4.32 2.95 14.48
CA MET A 171 -5.41 3.36 15.36
C MET A 171 -5.55 2.44 16.57
N THR A 172 -5.43 1.13 16.35
CA THR A 172 -5.47 0.14 17.44
C THR A 172 -4.29 0.33 18.39
N THR A 173 -3.10 0.63 17.86
CA THR A 173 -1.90 0.93 18.66
C THR A 173 -2.10 2.17 19.52
N LEU A 174 -2.68 3.25 18.95
CA LEU A 174 -3.02 4.46 19.71
C LEU A 174 -4.01 4.15 20.84
N CYS A 175 -5.10 3.41 20.55
CA CYS A 175 -6.06 3.00 21.57
C CYS A 175 -5.40 2.16 22.68
N ALA A 176 -4.49 1.25 22.31
CA ALA A 176 -3.77 0.41 23.26
C ALA A 176 -2.82 1.23 24.15
N LEU A 177 -2.05 2.17 23.57
CA LEU A 177 -1.14 3.05 24.32
C LEU A 177 -1.89 3.81 25.41
N PHE A 178 -3.03 4.41 25.07
CA PHE A 178 -3.87 5.16 26.02
C PHE A 178 -4.84 4.28 26.80
N ARG A 179 -4.64 2.96 26.81
CA ARG A 179 -5.46 1.98 27.55
C ARG A 179 -6.96 2.25 27.42
N VAL A 180 -7.39 2.54 26.19
CA VAL A 180 -8.81 2.68 25.87
C VAL A 180 -9.43 1.28 26.04
N PRO A 181 -10.58 1.14 26.74
CA PRO A 181 -11.30 -0.13 26.80
C PRO A 181 -11.82 -0.57 25.42
N LEU A 182 -11.78 -1.88 25.14
CA LEU A 182 -12.11 -2.45 23.83
C LEU A 182 -13.50 -2.04 23.29
N LYS A 183 -14.47 -1.84 24.19
CA LYS A 183 -15.84 -1.44 23.81
C LYS A 183 -15.92 -0.09 23.09
N TYR A 184 -14.91 0.77 23.23
CA TYR A 184 -14.87 2.08 22.60
C TYR A 184 -14.15 2.07 21.23
N PHE A 185 -13.67 0.92 20.76
CA PHE A 185 -13.17 0.75 19.39
C PHE A 185 -13.48 -0.66 18.86
N PRO A 186 -14.76 -1.06 18.82
CA PRO A 186 -15.16 -2.43 18.46
C PRO A 186 -14.79 -2.72 17.01
N GLN A 187 -13.75 -3.54 16.77
CA GLN A 187 -13.31 -3.86 15.40
C GLN A 187 -14.17 -4.92 14.71
N SER A 188 -15.10 -5.56 15.44
CA SER A 188 -15.96 -6.64 14.96
C SER A 188 -17.25 -6.18 14.27
N VAL A 189 -17.47 -4.86 14.12
CA VAL A 189 -18.72 -4.28 13.59
C VAL A 189 -18.45 -3.23 12.49
N LEU A 190 -17.36 -3.38 11.75
CA LEU A 190 -17.24 -2.71 10.45
C LEU A 190 -18.15 -3.46 9.47
N PRO A 191 -19.08 -2.79 8.77
CA PRO A 191 -19.82 -3.43 7.70
C PRO A 191 -18.83 -4.04 6.72
N ALA A 192 -19.08 -5.28 6.28
CA ALA A 192 -18.38 -5.81 5.12
C ALA A 192 -18.49 -4.78 4.01
N SER A 193 -17.35 -4.40 3.42
CA SER A 193 -17.24 -3.49 2.28
C SER A 193 -18.32 -3.87 1.25
N GLY A 194 -19.41 -3.09 1.16
CA GLY A 194 -20.52 -3.38 0.24
C GLY A 194 -21.96 -3.12 0.71
N SER A 195 -22.24 -2.68 1.95
CA SER A 195 -23.61 -2.26 2.33
C SER A 195 -23.87 -0.79 1.93
N GLU A 196 -24.78 -0.56 0.98
CA GLU A 196 -25.03 0.69 0.23
C GLU A 196 -25.44 1.95 1.03
N VAL A 197 -25.39 1.98 2.36
CA VAL A 197 -25.85 3.14 3.17
C VAL A 197 -24.81 3.69 4.16
N GLU A 198 -23.71 2.99 4.43
CA GLU A 198 -22.61 3.52 5.27
C GLU A 198 -21.32 3.60 4.45
N ARG A 199 -20.80 4.82 4.26
CA ARG A 199 -19.51 5.04 3.59
C ARG A 199 -18.40 4.37 4.42
N GLU A 200 -17.51 3.65 3.75
CA GLU A 200 -16.37 2.95 4.37
C GLU A 200 -15.46 3.96 5.09
N ALA A 201 -15.32 3.84 6.41
CA ALA A 201 -14.38 4.58 7.23
C ALA A 201 -13.18 3.68 7.58
N ASP A 202 -11.99 4.27 7.75
CA ASP A 202 -10.79 3.49 8.07
C ASP A 202 -10.87 2.86 9.47
N PHE A 203 -11.52 3.53 10.41
CA PHE A 203 -11.69 3.09 11.80
C PHE A 203 -12.86 3.80 12.48
N TYR A 204 -13.39 3.21 13.58
CA TYR A 204 -14.40 3.86 14.43
C TYR A 204 -13.97 3.88 15.90
N LEU A 205 -14.20 5.03 16.52
CA LEU A 205 -14.25 5.18 17.97
C LEU A 205 -15.71 5.27 18.42
N ALA A 206 -15.99 4.93 19.67
CA ALA A 206 -17.30 5.10 20.28
C ALA A 206 -17.17 5.72 21.68
N ASP A 207 -18.18 6.47 22.11
CA ASP A 207 -18.27 6.99 23.48
C ASP A 207 -19.20 6.14 24.37
N ASN A 208 -19.42 6.61 25.60
CA ASN A 208 -20.33 5.97 26.57
C ASN A 208 -21.80 5.92 26.11
N ALA A 209 -22.22 6.85 25.25
CA ALA A 209 -23.58 6.87 24.70
C ALA A 209 -23.72 5.93 23.49
N GLY A 210 -22.62 5.31 23.05
CA GLY A 210 -22.58 4.48 21.84
C GLY A 210 -22.53 5.31 20.55
N MET A 211 -22.28 6.62 20.64
CA MET A 211 -22.10 7.46 19.46
C MET A 211 -20.79 7.07 18.77
N ARG A 212 -20.85 6.85 17.46
CA ARG A 212 -19.69 6.43 16.66
C ARG A 212 -19.03 7.62 15.98
N TYR A 213 -17.71 7.68 16.09
CA TYR A 213 -16.85 8.69 15.47
C TYR A 213 -16.00 8.03 14.40
N ARG A 214 -16.19 8.46 13.15
CA ARG A 214 -15.39 8.06 12.00
C ARG A 214 -14.00 8.64 12.13
N CYS A 215 -13.04 7.74 12.03
CA CYS A 215 -11.62 8.06 12.03
C CYS A 215 -11.07 7.81 10.63
N GLU A 216 -10.29 8.77 10.12
CA GLU A 216 -9.58 8.65 8.85
C GLU A 216 -8.07 8.75 9.14
N VAL A 217 -7.30 7.87 8.51
CA VAL A 217 -5.84 7.89 8.62
C VAL A 217 -5.24 8.27 7.26
N LYS A 218 -4.29 9.20 7.26
CA LYS A 218 -3.55 9.59 6.05
C LYS A 218 -2.06 9.70 6.31
N LEU A 219 -1.30 8.76 5.76
CA LEU A 219 0.14 8.86 5.69
C LEU A 219 0.50 9.67 4.44
N MET A 220 0.50 11.00 4.60
CA MET A 220 0.58 11.99 3.53
C MET A 220 1.99 12.06 2.94
N GLY A 221 2.16 12.71 1.79
CA GLY A 221 3.45 13.12 1.25
C GLY A 221 3.53 14.64 1.20
N LYS A 222 4.75 15.21 1.25
CA LYS A 222 4.97 16.64 1.02
C LYS A 222 4.61 16.95 -0.45
N GLY A 223 3.37 17.35 -0.71
CA GLY A 223 2.88 17.64 -2.07
C GLY A 223 1.41 17.29 -2.36
N ASN A 224 0.64 16.78 -1.40
CA ASN A 224 -0.79 16.52 -1.63
C ASN A 224 -1.72 17.32 -0.71
N PRO A 225 -1.74 18.67 -0.81
CA PRO A 225 -2.63 19.51 0.00
C PRO A 225 -4.12 19.23 -0.27
N GLU A 226 -4.49 18.71 -1.45
CA GLU A 226 -5.89 18.37 -1.79
C GLU A 226 -6.46 17.21 -0.95
N SER A 227 -5.60 16.37 -0.34
CA SER A 227 -6.06 15.34 0.59
C SER A 227 -6.53 15.90 1.94
N ALA A 228 -6.30 17.19 2.22
CA ALA A 228 -6.91 17.87 3.36
C ALA A 228 -8.42 18.12 3.16
N ASP A 229 -8.94 18.01 1.92
CA ASP A 229 -10.38 18.06 1.64
C ASP A 229 -11.08 16.71 1.90
N ALA A 230 -10.32 15.62 2.05
CA ALA A 230 -10.84 14.27 2.25
C ALA A 230 -11.64 14.10 3.56
N PRO A 231 -11.23 14.66 4.72
CA PRO A 231 -12.02 14.65 5.95
C PRO A 231 -13.35 15.40 5.80
N HIS A 232 -13.33 16.54 5.10
CA HIS A 232 -14.51 17.41 4.91
C HIS A 232 -15.58 16.74 4.04
N ALA A 233 -15.19 15.92 3.05
CA ALA A 233 -16.13 15.21 2.18
C ALA A 233 -16.73 13.92 2.77
N ARG A 234 -16.14 13.41 3.86
CA ARG A 234 -16.42 12.06 4.42
C ARG A 234 -17.08 12.07 5.79
N ASP A 235 -17.39 13.25 6.34
CA ASP A 235 -17.98 13.39 7.67
C ASP A 235 -17.11 12.68 8.72
N THR A 236 -15.80 12.91 8.60
CA THR A 236 -14.74 12.45 9.50
C THR A 236 -14.75 13.31 10.76
N GLN A 237 -14.77 12.69 11.94
CA GLN A 237 -14.66 13.41 13.22
C GLN A 237 -13.25 13.36 13.81
N VAL A 238 -12.45 12.35 13.45
CA VAL A 238 -11.06 12.20 13.90
C VAL A 238 -10.13 11.96 12.71
N PHE A 239 -9.10 12.79 12.57
CA PHE A 239 -8.12 12.73 11.49
C PHE A 239 -6.72 12.47 12.04
N VAL A 240 -6.09 11.37 11.63
CA VAL A 240 -4.71 11.04 12.05
C VAL A 240 -3.82 11.05 10.84
N ALA A 241 -2.72 11.82 10.89
CA ALA A 241 -1.79 11.92 9.78
C ALA A 241 -0.33 11.91 10.23
N ASP A 242 0.58 11.57 9.30
CA ASP A 242 2.01 11.76 9.56
C ASP A 242 2.34 13.26 9.64
N THR A 243 1.86 14.09 8.71
CA THR A 243 2.11 15.53 8.69
C THR A 243 0.86 16.29 8.24
N ILE A 244 0.57 17.41 8.90
CA ILE A 244 -0.56 18.32 8.62
C ILE A 244 0.00 19.74 8.50
N SER A 245 -0.26 20.41 7.37
CA SER A 245 0.13 21.82 7.22
C SER A 245 -0.62 22.73 8.20
N ASP A 246 -0.05 23.89 8.53
CA ASP A 246 -0.69 24.86 9.44
C ASP A 246 -2.08 25.29 8.95
N LEU A 247 -2.23 25.49 7.63
CA LEU A 247 -3.53 25.77 7.02
C LEU A 247 -4.51 24.61 7.22
N GLY A 248 -4.05 23.37 7.02
CA GLY A 248 -4.87 22.18 7.24
C GLY A 248 -5.30 22.02 8.71
N LYS A 249 -4.42 22.32 9.67
CA LYS A 249 -4.76 22.34 11.10
C LYS A 249 -5.88 23.36 11.38
N ALA A 250 -5.75 24.57 10.86
CA ALA A 250 -6.77 25.61 11.01
C ALA A 250 -8.12 25.22 10.36
N GLN A 251 -8.10 24.57 9.20
CA GLN A 251 -9.33 24.09 8.53
C GLN A 251 -10.02 22.96 9.31
N LEU A 252 -9.24 22.03 9.86
CA LEU A 252 -9.76 20.95 10.71
C LEU A 252 -10.37 21.52 11.99
N ASP A 253 -9.71 22.49 12.63
CA ASP A 253 -10.21 23.18 13.82
C ASP A 253 -11.52 23.94 13.53
N ASP A 254 -11.59 24.69 12.42
CA ASP A 254 -12.81 25.42 11.99
C ASP A 254 -13.98 24.48 11.69
N SER A 255 -13.69 23.26 11.21
CA SER A 255 -14.69 22.21 10.96
C SER A 255 -15.01 21.35 12.18
N GLY A 256 -14.40 21.62 13.34
CA GLY A 256 -14.59 20.81 14.54
C GLY A 256 -14.07 19.36 14.42
N ILE A 257 -13.15 19.10 13.48
CA ILE A 257 -12.54 17.79 13.27
C ILE A 257 -11.33 17.67 14.18
N HIS A 258 -11.33 16.68 15.07
CA HIS A 258 -10.19 16.41 15.93
C HIS A 258 -9.03 15.84 15.11
N TRP A 259 -7.80 16.29 15.35
CA TRP A 259 -6.65 15.86 14.56
C TRP A 259 -5.45 15.44 15.41
N VAL A 260 -4.65 14.53 14.87
CA VAL A 260 -3.37 14.06 15.43
C VAL A 260 -2.31 14.08 14.32
N GLU A 261 -1.26 14.86 14.53
CA GLU A 261 -0.05 14.84 13.69
C GLU A 261 1.02 13.98 14.39
N LEU A 262 1.51 12.95 13.71
CA LEU A 262 2.43 11.97 14.30
C LEU A 262 3.90 12.34 14.11
N ARG A 263 4.27 13.04 13.03
CA ARG A 263 5.65 13.46 12.74
C ARG A 263 6.04 14.72 13.51
N ASP A 264 5.84 14.68 14.81
CA ASP A 264 6.27 15.68 15.78
C ASP A 264 6.73 14.96 17.06
N GLU A 265 7.59 15.60 17.85
CA GLU A 265 8.08 15.02 19.08
C GLU A 265 6.92 14.83 20.07
N GLY A 266 6.57 13.57 20.35
CA GLY A 266 5.41 13.26 21.18
C GLY A 266 4.06 13.58 20.52
N GLY A 267 4.00 13.74 19.19
CA GLY A 267 2.77 14.08 18.46
C GLY A 267 1.60 13.14 18.73
N TYR A 268 1.89 11.84 18.95
CA TYR A 268 0.89 10.84 19.35
C TYR A 268 0.13 11.20 20.64
N LYS A 269 0.72 12.02 21.54
CA LYS A 269 0.07 12.49 22.77
C LYS A 269 -1.14 13.36 22.51
N ARG A 270 -1.25 13.98 21.34
CA ARG A 270 -2.46 14.71 20.95
C ARG A 270 -3.69 13.81 20.89
N PHE A 271 -3.52 12.49 20.69
CA PHE A 271 -4.64 11.55 20.74
C PHE A 271 -5.37 11.57 22.09
N GLU A 272 -4.68 11.87 23.20
CA GLU A 272 -5.29 12.09 24.51
C GLU A 272 -6.34 13.22 24.51
N GLN A 273 -6.02 14.31 23.81
CA GLN A 273 -6.91 15.46 23.68
C GLN A 273 -8.17 15.08 22.89
N VAL A 274 -8.02 14.22 21.87
CA VAL A 274 -9.14 13.68 21.10
C VAL A 274 -10.05 12.84 22.00
N LEU A 275 -9.49 11.90 22.75
CA LEU A 275 -10.26 11.04 23.66
C LEU A 275 -11.01 11.85 24.72
N THR A 276 -10.35 12.89 25.26
CA THR A 276 -10.96 13.81 26.23
C THR A 276 -12.12 14.58 25.62
N ALA A 277 -11.94 15.16 24.43
CA ALA A 277 -12.97 15.95 23.76
C ALA A 277 -14.20 15.10 23.38
N LEU A 278 -13.98 13.84 22.99
CA LEU A 278 -15.04 12.88 22.66
C LEU A 278 -15.63 12.17 23.89
N SER A 279 -15.18 12.50 25.11
CA SER A 279 -15.61 11.85 26.35
C SER A 279 -15.44 10.31 26.34
N ILE A 280 -14.38 9.84 25.67
CA ILE A 280 -14.02 8.42 25.59
C ILE A 280 -13.10 8.08 26.77
N PRO A 281 -13.45 7.12 27.63
CA PRO A 281 -12.59 6.72 28.74
C PRO A 281 -11.26 6.13 28.30
N TYR A 282 -10.19 6.58 28.95
CA TYR A 282 -8.82 6.19 28.66
C TYR A 282 -7.96 6.32 29.93
N GLN A 283 -6.72 5.82 29.89
CA GLN A 283 -5.71 6.12 30.91
C GLN A 283 -4.49 6.77 30.23
N PRO A 284 -3.97 7.91 30.74
CA PRO A 284 -2.83 8.57 30.16
C PRO A 284 -1.61 7.65 30.02
N PHE A 285 -0.84 7.83 28.95
CA PHE A 285 0.39 7.09 28.70
C PHE A 285 1.62 7.95 28.98
N GLU A 286 2.36 7.61 30.03
CA GLU A 286 3.60 8.30 30.43
C GLU A 286 4.86 7.43 30.26
N GLY A 287 4.71 6.22 29.71
CA GLY A 287 5.78 5.23 29.60
C GLY A 287 6.70 5.41 28.40
N ASP A 288 7.62 4.46 28.26
CA ASP A 288 8.47 4.31 27.09
C ASP A 288 7.66 3.69 25.93
N VAL A 289 7.47 4.47 24.86
CA VAL A 289 6.70 4.04 23.68
C VAL A 289 7.27 2.76 23.08
N GLN A 290 8.60 2.62 22.98
CA GLN A 290 9.21 1.46 22.36
C GLN A 290 8.93 0.18 23.15
N LYS A 291 9.07 0.24 24.48
CA LYS A 291 8.72 -0.88 25.37
C LYS A 291 7.23 -1.23 25.32
N ALA A 292 6.37 -0.22 25.18
CA ALA A 292 4.94 -0.45 25.03
C ALA A 292 4.63 -1.17 23.70
N LEU A 293 5.26 -0.75 22.60
CA LEU A 293 5.08 -1.36 21.28
C LEU A 293 5.52 -2.84 21.24
N GLU A 294 6.54 -3.23 22.02
CA GLU A 294 6.95 -4.64 22.17
C GLU A 294 5.84 -5.51 22.75
N LYS A 295 4.98 -4.96 23.61
CA LYS A 295 3.81 -5.67 24.16
C LYS A 295 2.59 -5.60 23.26
N ILE A 296 2.39 -4.48 22.55
CA ILE A 296 1.23 -4.27 21.67
C ILE A 296 1.33 -5.10 20.39
N PHE A 297 2.47 -5.05 19.70
CA PHE A 297 2.61 -5.66 18.37
C PHE A 297 2.35 -7.17 18.30
N PRO A 298 2.74 -8.00 19.28
CA PRO A 298 2.37 -9.41 19.28
C PRO A 298 0.87 -9.65 19.35
N VAL A 299 0.10 -8.74 19.96
CA VAL A 299 -1.36 -8.85 20.09
C VAL A 299 -2.05 -8.38 18.81
N ILE A 300 -1.57 -7.34 18.14
CA ILE A 300 -2.28 -6.78 16.97
C ILE A 300 -1.78 -7.31 15.62
N LEU A 301 -0.62 -7.97 15.60
CA LEU A 301 0.09 -8.40 14.39
C LEU A 301 0.72 -9.79 14.56
N SER A 302 0.07 -10.72 15.27
CA SER A 302 0.56 -12.10 15.44
C SER A 302 0.70 -12.84 14.10
N ASP A 303 1.64 -13.78 14.05
CA ASP A 303 2.14 -14.40 12.81
C ASP A 303 1.13 -15.30 12.06
N ASP A 304 -0.03 -15.60 12.64
CA ASP A 304 -1.14 -16.30 11.97
C ASP A 304 -1.84 -15.44 10.89
N VAL A 305 -1.49 -14.15 10.79
CA VAL A 305 -2.03 -13.16 9.85
C VAL A 305 -1.16 -13.03 8.58
N GLN A 306 -0.28 -14.00 8.29
CA GLN A 306 0.44 -14.07 7.01
C GLN A 306 -0.44 -14.56 5.85
N SER A 307 -1.65 -15.07 6.11
CA SER A 307 -2.66 -15.33 5.09
C SER A 307 -3.96 -14.60 5.45
N SER A 308 -4.34 -13.62 4.62
CA SER A 308 -5.53 -12.76 4.75
C SER A 308 -5.51 -11.76 5.91
N VAL A 309 -5.57 -10.50 5.53
CA VAL A 309 -5.63 -9.34 6.41
C VAL A 309 -6.96 -9.34 7.15
N THR A 310 -6.99 -9.89 8.37
CA THR A 310 -7.86 -9.35 9.42
C THR A 310 -7.40 -9.81 10.82
N PRO A 311 -7.27 -8.89 11.80
CA PRO A 311 -7.15 -9.22 13.23
C PRO A 311 -8.44 -9.78 13.85
N ASP A 312 -9.36 -10.34 13.05
CA ASP A 312 -10.71 -10.70 13.52
C ASP A 312 -10.66 -11.83 14.55
N ILE A 313 -9.61 -12.66 14.52
CA ILE A 313 -9.49 -13.83 15.40
C ILE A 313 -9.28 -13.42 16.87
N ILE A 314 -8.65 -12.27 17.16
CA ILE A 314 -8.38 -11.86 18.55
C ILE A 314 -9.61 -11.19 19.20
N LEU A 315 -10.60 -10.80 18.40
CA LEU A 315 -11.81 -10.10 18.87
C LEU A 315 -13.09 -10.94 18.72
N GLN A 316 -12.97 -12.21 18.30
CA GLN A 316 -14.11 -13.11 18.11
C GLN A 316 -14.58 -13.82 19.39
N GLU A 317 -13.86 -13.72 20.51
CA GLU A 317 -14.29 -14.32 21.77
C GLU A 317 -14.58 -13.30 22.90
N GLN A 318 -15.88 -13.19 23.18
CA GLN A 318 -16.47 -13.24 24.52
C GLN A 318 -16.46 -12.00 25.47
N SER A 319 -17.67 -11.85 26.04
CA SER A 319 -18.06 -11.39 27.37
C SER A 319 -18.28 -9.88 27.62
N SER A 320 -19.34 -9.63 28.37
CA SER A 320 -19.94 -8.35 28.80
C SER A 320 -19.10 -7.54 29.80
N ASP A 321 -17.78 -7.67 29.77
CA ASP A 321 -16.92 -6.84 30.64
C ASP A 321 -16.57 -5.54 29.93
N ASP A 322 -17.27 -4.49 30.35
CA ASP A 322 -17.18 -3.13 29.81
C ASP A 322 -15.78 -2.49 29.98
N SER A 323 -14.85 -3.12 30.69
CA SER A 323 -13.57 -2.54 31.10
C SER A 323 -12.31 -3.20 30.52
N ARG A 324 -12.46 -4.26 29.71
CA ARG A 324 -11.30 -5.03 29.20
C ARG A 324 -10.38 -4.18 28.32
N LEU A 325 -9.08 -4.23 28.64
CA LEU A 325 -8.01 -3.58 27.89
C LEU A 325 -7.40 -4.54 26.86
N LEU A 326 -6.81 -3.99 25.79
CA LEU A 326 -6.10 -4.79 24.79
C LEU A 326 -4.78 -5.36 25.32
N VAL A 327 -4.05 -4.56 26.10
CA VAL A 327 -2.77 -4.90 26.72
C VAL A 327 -2.69 -4.24 28.09
N ASP A 328 -2.16 -4.97 29.07
CA ASP A 328 -1.75 -4.42 30.36
C ASP A 328 -0.23 -4.16 30.40
N PHE A 329 0.16 -2.95 30.82
CA PHE A 329 1.56 -2.51 30.86
C PHE A 329 2.21 -2.74 32.21
#